data_AF-K0RIT8-F1
#
_entry.id   AF-K0RIT8-F1
#
_cell.length_a   1.000
_cell.length_b   1.000
_cell.length_c   1.000
_cell.angle_alpha   90.00
_cell.angle_beta   90.00
_cell.angle_gamma   90.00
#
_symmetry.space_group_name_H-M   'P 1'
#
loop_
_entity.id
_entity.type
_entity.pdbx_description
1 polymer ?
#
loop_
_entity_poly.entity_id
_entity_poly.type
_entity_poly.pdbx_seq_one_letter_code
_entity_poly.pdbx_strand_id
1 'polypeptide(L)'
;MPSGKKARGRKNRAKKTADQREQWEPTIVLRDNGASNSTADSSCKHLLAVLPPIPRAGPVVSLMNHMAGEGYFDRTKSFAGVRPADVLMRSLRYFLKVQEEESERSLAINLLLRFVRNVFVHDSSVEGEKWFHQCPFNEGLVCAMIKMLELLETCSDGTALAFRAHSINMKFAGGNRRDVVKFVAKRLPCTCLKKLRNATRKTLEKVGMCCNCLRYFRRSDLYVCTGCNIAEYCSRECQRADWSKHKRILR
;
A
#
# COMPACT_ATOMS: atom_id res chain seq x y z
N MET A 1 30.39 1.92 -36.09
CA MET A 1 30.18 0.81 -35.13
C MET A 1 29.58 1.33 -33.83
N PRO A 2 28.49 0.75 -33.30
CA PRO A 2 27.93 1.18 -32.02
C PRO A 2 28.94 0.94 -30.89
N SER A 3 29.32 2.01 -30.19
CA SER A 3 30.21 1.97 -29.02
C SER A 3 29.75 0.92 -28.00
N GLY A 4 30.64 -0.03 -27.64
CA GLY A 4 30.34 -1.12 -26.69
C GLY A 4 29.84 -0.64 -25.31
N LYS A 5 30.11 0.62 -24.93
CA LYS A 5 29.57 1.24 -23.72
C LYS A 5 28.03 1.35 -23.76
N LYS A 6 27.43 1.66 -24.91
CA LYS A 6 25.97 1.74 -25.07
C LYS A 6 25.30 0.37 -24.92
N ALA A 7 25.92 -0.70 -25.42
CA ALA A 7 25.40 -2.06 -25.30
C ALA A 7 25.44 -2.57 -23.84
N ARG A 8 26.55 -2.34 -23.12
CA ARG A 8 26.68 -2.73 -21.71
C ARG A 8 25.66 -2.01 -20.81
N GLY A 9 25.43 -0.72 -21.05
CA GLY A 9 24.42 0.05 -20.31
C GLY A 9 22.98 -0.42 -20.55
N ARG A 10 22.66 -0.99 -21.72
CA ARG A 10 21.34 -1.60 -21.98
C ARG A 10 21.18 -2.93 -21.24
N LYS A 11 22.21 -3.79 -21.27
CA LYS A 11 22.20 -5.07 -20.53
C LYS A 11 22.03 -4.85 -19.02
N ASN A 12 22.75 -3.90 -18.44
CA ASN A 12 22.64 -3.60 -17.00
C ASN A 12 21.24 -3.08 -16.62
N ARG A 13 20.62 -2.25 -17.48
CA ARG A 13 19.24 -1.78 -17.26
C ARG A 13 18.22 -2.91 -17.36
N ALA A 14 18.33 -3.78 -18.37
CA ALA A 14 17.46 -4.93 -18.52
C ALA A 14 17.56 -5.90 -17.33
N LYS A 15 18.79 -6.18 -16.86
CA LYS A 15 19.01 -7.00 -15.66
C LYS A 15 18.35 -6.39 -14.44
N LYS A 16 18.57 -5.09 -14.19
CA LYS A 16 17.92 -4.38 -13.07
C LYS A 16 16.39 -4.46 -13.13
N THR A 17 15.79 -4.33 -14.31
CA THR A 17 14.33 -4.45 -14.45
C THR A 17 13.83 -5.87 -14.20
N ALA A 18 14.57 -6.90 -14.63
CA ALA A 18 14.24 -8.29 -14.35
C ALA A 18 14.29 -8.58 -12.84
N ASP A 19 15.39 -8.18 -12.18
CA ASP A 19 15.58 -8.33 -10.74
C ASP A 19 14.46 -7.64 -9.93
N GLN A 20 13.93 -6.51 -10.43
CA GLN A 20 12.79 -5.81 -9.81
C GLN A 20 11.46 -6.54 -9.97
N ARG A 21 11.23 -7.22 -11.10
CA ARG A 21 10.00 -7.95 -11.37
C ARG A 21 9.85 -9.18 -10.48
N GLU A 22 10.97 -9.86 -10.22
CA GLU A 22 11.05 -11.03 -9.34
C GLU A 22 10.61 -10.75 -7.90
N GLN A 23 10.63 -9.48 -7.46
CA GLN A 23 10.23 -9.11 -6.10
C GLN A 23 8.72 -9.12 -5.87
N TRP A 24 7.91 -8.98 -6.92
CA TRP A 24 6.45 -8.85 -6.77
C TRP A 24 5.65 -9.82 -7.61
N GLU A 25 6.15 -10.21 -8.79
CA GLU A 25 5.39 -11.07 -9.69
C GLU A 25 5.11 -12.45 -9.09
N PRO A 26 6.08 -13.17 -8.47
CA PRO A 26 5.79 -14.45 -7.84
C PRO A 26 4.66 -14.32 -6.81
N THR A 27 4.70 -13.26 -5.99
CA THR A 27 3.68 -12.99 -4.98
C THR A 27 2.31 -12.76 -5.60
N ILE A 28 2.19 -12.11 -6.77
CA ILE A 28 0.91 -11.93 -7.47
C ILE A 28 0.46 -13.22 -8.17
N VAL A 29 1.40 -13.92 -8.81
CA VAL A 29 1.14 -15.08 -9.66
C VAL A 29 0.88 -16.33 -8.83
N LEU A 30 1.36 -16.40 -7.58
CA LEU A 30 1.21 -17.49 -6.61
C LEU A 30 -0.08 -18.27 -6.91
N ARG A 31 0.08 -19.27 -7.79
CA ARG A 31 -0.95 -20.27 -8.03
C ARG A 31 -0.91 -21.10 -6.76
N ASP A 32 -2.07 -21.52 -6.29
CA ASP A 32 -2.23 -22.50 -5.21
C ASP A 32 -1.64 -23.89 -5.55
N ASN A 33 -0.60 -23.97 -6.38
CA ASN A 33 0.05 -25.17 -6.91
C ASN A 33 0.83 -25.95 -5.83
N GLY A 34 0.85 -25.49 -4.59
CA GLY A 34 1.60 -26.08 -3.48
C GLY A 34 0.81 -27.01 -2.56
N ALA A 35 -0.40 -27.44 -2.91
CA ALA A 35 -1.13 -28.43 -2.12
C ALA A 35 -0.81 -29.87 -2.59
N SER A 36 0.44 -30.30 -2.35
CA SER A 36 0.79 -31.72 -2.35
C SER A 36 0.35 -32.35 -1.02
N ASN A 37 -0.77 -33.07 -1.05
CA ASN A 37 -1.11 -34.23 -0.23
C ASN A 37 -1.02 -34.20 1.32
N SER A 38 -1.33 -33.10 2.01
CA SER A 38 -1.79 -33.25 3.40
C SER A 38 -2.75 -32.14 3.85
N THR A 39 -3.94 -32.59 4.25
CA THR A 39 -5.06 -31.84 4.86
C THR A 39 -5.65 -30.69 4.03
N ALA A 40 -6.78 -31.03 3.43
CA ALA A 40 -7.67 -30.21 2.63
C ALA A 40 -8.07 -28.88 3.29
N ASP A 41 -8.43 -27.92 2.42
CA ASP A 41 -9.49 -26.92 2.61
C ASP A 41 -9.10 -25.42 2.69
N SER A 42 -7.90 -25.01 2.23
CA SER A 42 -7.54 -23.57 2.19
C SER A 42 -7.32 -22.92 0.82
N SER A 43 -7.38 -23.66 -0.30
CA SER A 43 -7.40 -23.01 -1.62
C SER A 43 -8.71 -22.23 -1.74
N CYS A 44 -8.63 -20.92 -1.57
CA CYS A 44 -9.83 -20.13 -1.67
C CYS A 44 -10.27 -20.20 -3.13
N LYS A 45 -11.49 -20.67 -3.39
CA LYS A 45 -12.18 -20.67 -4.70
C LYS A 45 -12.43 -19.25 -5.27
N HIS A 46 -11.62 -18.25 -4.91
CA HIS A 46 -11.77 -16.83 -5.21
C HIS A 46 -10.98 -16.40 -6.44
N LEU A 47 -10.80 -17.30 -7.41
CA LEU A 47 -10.55 -16.90 -8.79
C LEU A 47 -11.83 -16.25 -9.32
N LEU A 48 -12.14 -15.05 -8.80
CA LEU A 48 -12.93 -14.06 -9.51
C LEU A 48 -12.39 -14.03 -10.95
N ALA A 49 -13.28 -14.17 -11.93
CA ALA A 49 -13.10 -13.97 -13.37
C ALA A 49 -11.64 -14.05 -13.87
N VAL A 50 -11.35 -15.07 -14.71
CA VAL A 50 -10.07 -15.28 -15.43
C VAL A 50 -9.17 -14.05 -15.34
N LEU A 51 -8.20 -14.11 -14.42
CA LEU A 51 -7.40 -12.96 -14.08
C LEU A 51 -6.73 -12.44 -15.36
N PRO A 52 -6.79 -11.13 -15.67
CA PRO A 52 -6.04 -10.59 -16.79
C PRO A 52 -4.57 -11.00 -16.66
N PRO A 53 -3.97 -11.56 -17.73
CA PRO A 53 -2.56 -11.91 -17.74
C PRO A 53 -1.74 -10.67 -17.43
N ILE A 54 -0.71 -10.82 -16.60
CA ILE A 54 0.19 -9.71 -16.28
C ILE A 54 0.94 -9.35 -17.57
N PRO A 55 0.87 -8.10 -18.06
CA PRO A 55 1.60 -7.71 -19.25
C PRO A 55 3.10 -7.95 -19.10
N ARG A 56 3.78 -8.27 -20.20
CA ARG A 56 5.24 -8.40 -20.19
C ARG A 56 5.93 -7.05 -20.00
N ALA A 57 5.34 -5.99 -20.53
CA ALA A 57 5.80 -4.61 -20.39
C ALA A 57 4.58 -3.68 -20.40
N GLY A 58 4.79 -2.42 -20.00
CA GLY A 58 3.76 -1.40 -20.01
C GLY A 58 3.98 -0.36 -18.91
N PRO A 59 3.19 0.72 -18.91
CA PRO A 59 3.23 1.73 -17.85
C PRO A 59 3.04 1.14 -16.46
N VAL A 60 2.05 0.26 -16.28
CA VAL A 60 1.81 -0.41 -14.99
C VAL A 60 2.98 -1.28 -14.54
N VAL A 61 3.54 -2.11 -15.44
CA VAL A 61 4.71 -2.95 -15.11
C VAL A 61 5.90 -2.08 -14.70
N SER A 62 6.07 -0.93 -15.35
CA SER A 62 7.13 0.02 -15.03
C SER A 62 6.92 0.67 -13.67
N LEU A 63 5.67 1.02 -13.31
CA LEU A 63 5.30 1.49 -11.98
C LEU A 63 5.61 0.43 -10.91
N MET A 64 5.19 -0.83 -11.13
CA MET A 64 5.45 -1.93 -10.20
C MET A 64 6.95 -2.14 -10.00
N ASN A 65 7.74 -2.16 -11.07
CA ASN A 65 9.20 -2.30 -10.97
C ASN A 65 9.87 -1.11 -10.28
N HIS A 66 9.35 0.11 -10.47
CA HIS A 66 9.82 1.28 -9.73
C HIS A 66 9.52 1.15 -8.24
N MET A 67 8.30 0.76 -7.86
CA MET A 67 7.94 0.48 -6.47
C MET A 67 8.82 -0.61 -5.84
N ALA A 68 9.12 -1.67 -6.59
CA ALA A 68 10.07 -2.71 -6.18
C ALA A 68 11.47 -2.11 -5.93
N GLY A 69 11.99 -1.31 -6.87
CA GLY A 69 13.26 -0.61 -6.71
C GLY A 69 13.33 0.31 -5.50
N GLU A 70 12.24 0.99 -5.16
CA GLU A 70 12.12 1.83 -3.98
C GLU A 70 11.93 1.02 -2.67
N GLY A 71 11.61 -0.28 -2.75
CA GLY A 71 11.49 -1.17 -1.59
C GLY A 71 10.08 -1.40 -1.07
N TYR A 72 9.05 -1.04 -1.82
CA TYR A 72 7.66 -1.18 -1.37
C TYR A 72 7.26 -2.64 -1.08
N PHE A 73 7.92 -3.59 -1.76
CA PHE A 73 7.63 -5.02 -1.63
C PHE A 73 8.65 -5.75 -0.75
N ASP A 74 9.65 -5.02 -0.23
CA ASP A 74 10.73 -5.57 0.58
C ASP A 74 10.62 -5.06 2.01
N ARG A 75 10.36 -5.97 2.95
CA ARG A 75 10.24 -5.67 4.38
C ARG A 75 11.51 -5.12 5.02
N THR A 76 12.67 -5.29 4.38
CA THR A 76 13.94 -4.83 4.94
C THR A 76 14.15 -3.33 4.79
N LYS A 77 13.49 -2.69 3.81
CA LYS A 77 13.62 -1.25 3.58
C LYS A 77 12.66 -0.47 4.48
N SER A 78 13.25 0.43 5.27
CA SER A 78 12.52 1.41 6.07
C SER A 78 12.51 2.75 5.34
N PHE A 79 11.34 3.39 5.27
CA PHE A 79 11.19 4.77 4.75
C PHE A 79 11.23 5.81 5.89
N ALA A 80 12.04 5.55 6.92
CA ALA A 80 12.15 6.43 8.08
C ALA A 80 12.45 7.88 7.65
N GLY A 81 11.72 8.82 8.24
CA GLY A 81 11.93 10.27 8.03
C GLY A 81 11.31 10.85 6.76
N VAL A 82 10.74 10.05 5.85
CA VAL A 82 10.04 10.57 4.67
C VAL A 82 8.53 10.42 4.85
N ARG A 83 7.77 11.48 4.54
CA ARG A 83 6.30 11.41 4.59
C ARG A 83 5.82 10.47 3.49
N PRO A 84 5.02 9.43 3.81
CA PRO A 84 4.44 8.51 2.84
C PRO A 84 3.84 9.19 1.60
N ALA A 85 3.08 10.26 1.80
CA ALA A 85 2.45 11.03 0.73
C ALA A 85 3.47 11.56 -0.28
N ASP A 86 4.62 12.04 0.18
CA ASP A 86 5.65 12.61 -0.70
C ASP A 86 6.30 11.53 -1.56
N VAL A 87 6.62 10.36 -0.97
CA VAL A 87 7.18 9.22 -1.71
C VAL A 87 6.21 8.77 -2.80
N LEU A 88 4.95 8.61 -2.42
CA LEU A 88 3.88 8.15 -3.29
C LEU A 88 3.60 9.11 -4.45
N MET A 89 3.48 10.41 -4.16
CA MET A 89 3.30 11.45 -5.19
C MET A 89 4.51 11.52 -6.13
N ARG A 90 5.72 11.42 -5.58
CA ARG A 90 6.95 11.38 -6.37
C ARG A 90 6.96 10.19 -7.33
N SER A 91 6.59 8.99 -6.86
CA SER A 91 6.52 7.81 -7.71
C SER A 91 5.51 7.99 -8.84
N LEU A 92 4.28 8.45 -8.55
CA LEU A 92 3.26 8.62 -9.59
C LEU A 92 3.63 9.64 -10.66
N ARG A 93 4.33 10.73 -10.32
CA ARG A 93 4.77 11.76 -11.29
C ARG A 93 5.56 11.20 -12.47
N TYR A 94 6.25 10.07 -12.31
CA TYR A 94 7.00 9.43 -13.39
C TYR A 94 6.15 8.55 -14.32
N PHE A 95 4.89 8.27 -13.96
CA PHE A 95 4.01 7.34 -14.68
C PHE A 95 2.69 8.01 -15.08
N LEU A 96 2.77 9.10 -15.87
CA LEU A 96 1.61 9.87 -16.33
C LEU A 96 0.54 9.00 -17.00
N LYS A 97 0.94 8.02 -17.82
CA LYS A 97 -0.02 7.09 -18.45
C LYS A 97 -0.87 6.31 -17.45
N VAL A 98 -0.30 5.89 -16.31
CA VAL A 98 -1.09 5.23 -15.26
C VAL A 98 -2.05 6.21 -14.59
N GLN A 99 -1.71 7.50 -14.56
CA GLN A 99 -2.60 8.54 -14.04
C GLN A 99 -3.70 8.91 -15.04
N GLU A 100 -3.40 8.95 -16.33
CA GLU A 100 -4.31 9.44 -17.37
C GLU A 100 -5.23 8.33 -17.91
N GLU A 101 -4.69 7.14 -18.17
CA GLU A 101 -5.42 6.03 -18.79
C GLU A 101 -6.12 5.16 -17.73
N GLU A 102 -7.46 5.11 -17.77
CA GLU A 102 -8.29 4.36 -16.82
C GLU A 102 -7.96 2.86 -16.79
N SER A 103 -7.66 2.27 -17.95
CA SER A 103 -7.30 0.86 -18.09
C SER A 103 -5.98 0.53 -17.36
N GLU A 104 -4.95 1.35 -17.55
CA GLU A 104 -3.66 1.22 -16.86
C GLU A 104 -3.85 1.42 -15.35
N ARG A 105 -4.60 2.44 -14.95
CA ARG A 105 -4.90 2.71 -13.54
C ARG A 105 -5.61 1.54 -12.85
N SER A 106 -6.63 1.01 -13.50
CA SER A 106 -7.40 -0.15 -13.03
C SER A 106 -6.52 -1.40 -12.93
N LEU A 107 -5.64 -1.62 -13.90
CA LEU A 107 -4.68 -2.72 -13.87
C LEU A 107 -3.69 -2.56 -12.70
N ALA A 108 -3.14 -1.37 -12.46
CA ALA A 108 -2.27 -1.10 -11.31
C ALA A 108 -2.98 -1.40 -9.98
N ILE A 109 -4.19 -0.88 -9.78
CA ILE A 109 -5.00 -1.13 -8.58
C ILE A 109 -5.20 -2.63 -8.37
N ASN A 110 -5.56 -3.36 -9.43
CA ASN A 110 -5.77 -4.81 -9.37
C ASN A 110 -4.50 -5.58 -8.99
N LEU A 111 -3.34 -5.25 -9.58
CA LEU A 111 -2.07 -5.90 -9.26
C LEU A 111 -1.65 -5.63 -7.81
N LEU A 112 -1.73 -4.37 -7.36
CA LEU A 112 -1.39 -4.00 -5.98
C LEU A 112 -2.33 -4.67 -4.96
N LEU A 113 -3.63 -4.72 -5.24
CA LEU A 113 -4.60 -5.40 -4.37
C LEU A 113 -4.31 -6.90 -4.25
N ARG A 114 -3.97 -7.57 -5.36
CA ARG A 114 -3.58 -8.99 -5.35
C ARG A 114 -2.31 -9.21 -4.55
N PHE A 115 -1.29 -8.39 -4.78
CA PHE A 115 -0.04 -8.45 -4.03
C PHE A 115 -0.32 -8.39 -2.52
N VAL A 116 -1.02 -7.35 -2.05
CA VAL A 116 -1.28 -7.17 -0.61
C VAL A 116 -2.17 -8.28 -0.05
N ARG A 117 -3.17 -8.75 -0.81
CA ARG A 117 -3.99 -9.91 -0.40
C ARG A 117 -3.12 -11.14 -0.18
N ASN A 118 -2.20 -11.44 -1.11
CA ASN A 118 -1.35 -12.64 -1.04
C ASN A 118 -0.37 -12.53 0.12
N VAL A 119 0.29 -11.38 0.29
CA VAL A 119 1.13 -11.06 1.47
C VAL A 119 0.35 -11.27 2.76
N PHE A 120 -0.85 -10.71 2.89
CA PHE A 120 -1.64 -10.84 4.12
C PHE A 120 -2.02 -12.28 4.45
N VAL A 121 -2.52 -13.02 3.45
CA VAL A 121 -2.96 -14.40 3.67
C VAL A 121 -1.77 -15.30 3.99
N HIS A 122 -0.69 -15.19 3.21
CA HIS A 122 0.52 -15.99 3.41
C HIS A 122 1.17 -15.67 4.76
N ASP A 123 1.48 -14.40 5.02
CA ASP A 123 2.30 -14.03 6.17
C ASP A 123 1.56 -14.21 7.50
N SER A 124 0.25 -13.97 7.53
CA SER A 124 -0.56 -14.29 8.72
C SER A 124 -0.60 -15.78 9.02
N SER A 125 -0.53 -16.64 8.00
CA SER A 125 -0.48 -18.10 8.18
C SER A 125 0.89 -18.58 8.67
N VAL A 126 1.98 -17.97 8.17
CA VAL A 126 3.35 -18.35 8.51
C VAL A 126 3.77 -17.82 9.87
N GLU A 127 3.44 -16.56 10.18
CA GLU A 127 3.92 -15.88 11.38
C GLU A 127 2.95 -15.96 12.57
N GLY A 128 1.69 -16.35 12.32
CA GLY A 128 0.65 -16.49 13.34
C GLY A 128 0.41 -15.20 14.12
N GLU A 129 0.41 -15.29 15.45
CA GLU A 129 0.06 -14.17 16.34
C GLU A 129 1.02 -12.97 16.20
N LYS A 130 2.30 -13.23 15.91
CA LYS A 130 3.32 -12.18 15.76
C LYS A 130 2.97 -11.20 14.63
N TRP A 131 2.32 -11.69 13.58
CA TRP A 131 1.93 -10.89 12.42
C TRP A 131 1.02 -9.72 12.79
N PHE A 132 0.11 -9.91 13.74
CA PHE A 132 -0.88 -8.90 14.14
C PHE A 132 -0.25 -7.67 14.79
N HIS A 133 0.88 -7.86 15.49
CA HIS A 133 1.57 -6.80 16.23
C HIS A 133 2.68 -6.12 15.45
N GLN A 134 2.97 -6.55 14.22
CA GLN A 134 3.95 -5.91 13.35
C GLN A 134 3.41 -4.62 12.74
N CYS A 135 4.29 -3.62 12.61
CA CYS A 135 3.99 -2.38 11.91
C CYS A 135 3.74 -2.67 10.42
N PRO A 136 2.54 -2.35 9.88
CA PRO A 136 2.17 -2.66 8.49
C PRO A 136 2.70 -1.59 7.52
N PHE A 137 3.92 -1.10 7.71
CA PHE A 137 4.36 0.15 7.06
C PHE A 137 4.34 0.04 5.53
N ASN A 138 4.97 -0.98 4.96
CA ASN A 138 5.04 -1.18 3.52
C ASN A 138 3.67 -1.49 2.90
N GLU A 139 2.86 -2.32 3.55
CA GLU A 139 1.53 -2.66 3.07
C GLU A 139 0.58 -1.46 3.20
N GLY A 140 0.80 -0.61 4.21
CA GLY A 140 0.17 0.69 4.36
C GLY A 140 0.50 1.63 3.21
N LEU A 141 1.77 1.68 2.77
CA LEU A 141 2.18 2.45 1.59
C LEU A 141 1.54 1.92 0.30
N VAL A 142 1.48 0.60 0.12
CA VAL A 142 0.81 0.00 -1.04
C VAL A 142 -0.69 0.32 -1.02
N CYS A 143 -1.35 0.24 0.14
CA CYS A 143 -2.76 0.60 0.28
C CYS A 143 -3.01 2.09 0.03
N ALA A 144 -2.09 2.95 0.45
CA ALA A 144 -2.13 4.37 0.13
C ALA A 144 -1.97 4.61 -1.38
N MET A 145 -1.06 3.90 -2.06
CA MET A 145 -0.91 3.96 -3.52
C MET A 145 -2.22 3.59 -4.21
N ILE A 146 -2.83 2.46 -3.84
CA ILE A 146 -4.14 2.03 -4.36
C ILE A 146 -5.17 3.15 -4.20
N LYS A 147 -5.24 3.75 -3.00
CA LYS A 147 -6.24 4.77 -2.74
C LYS A 147 -5.99 6.07 -3.51
N MET A 148 -4.74 6.45 -3.72
CA MET A 148 -4.43 7.61 -4.57
C MET A 148 -4.83 7.37 -6.02
N LEU A 149 -4.58 6.17 -6.55
CA LEU A 149 -5.02 5.79 -7.90
C LEU A 149 -6.56 5.89 -8.02
N GLU A 150 -7.32 5.44 -7.03
CA GLU A 150 -8.78 5.63 -7.01
C GLU A 150 -9.20 7.11 -6.94
N LEU A 151 -8.45 7.95 -6.21
CA LEU A 151 -8.78 9.36 -6.09
C LEU A 151 -8.54 10.14 -7.39
N LEU A 152 -7.55 9.74 -8.19
CA LEU A 152 -7.33 10.32 -9.52
C LEU A 152 -8.53 10.15 -10.46
N GLU A 153 -9.44 9.22 -10.17
CA GLU A 153 -10.67 9.03 -10.96
C GLU A 153 -11.73 10.09 -10.64
N THR A 154 -11.69 10.62 -9.42
CA THR A 154 -12.75 11.47 -8.87
C THR A 154 -12.30 12.91 -8.60
N CYS A 155 -11.01 13.21 -8.76
CA CYS A 155 -10.43 14.48 -8.35
C CYS A 155 -9.50 15.01 -9.44
N SER A 156 -9.93 16.06 -10.15
CA SER A 156 -9.10 16.82 -11.09
C SER A 156 -8.21 17.85 -10.39
N ASP A 157 -8.63 18.36 -9.23
CA ASP A 157 -7.83 19.29 -8.44
C ASP A 157 -6.71 18.55 -7.68
N GLY A 158 -5.47 18.90 -8.00
CA GLY A 158 -4.27 18.36 -7.35
C GLY A 158 -4.19 18.68 -5.86
N THR A 159 -4.77 19.81 -5.42
CA THR A 159 -4.76 20.22 -4.01
C THR A 159 -5.69 19.33 -3.18
N ALA A 160 -6.94 19.17 -3.63
CA ALA A 160 -7.88 18.24 -3.02
C ALA A 160 -7.38 16.79 -3.04
N LEU A 161 -6.71 16.36 -4.11
CA LEU A 161 -6.08 15.04 -4.20
C LEU A 161 -4.98 14.87 -3.14
N ALA A 162 -4.06 15.83 -3.03
CA ALA A 162 -2.96 15.79 -2.06
C ALA A 162 -3.49 15.77 -0.62
N PHE A 163 -4.53 16.56 -0.33
CA PHE A 163 -5.17 16.59 0.99
C PHE A 163 -5.84 15.26 1.34
N ARG A 164 -6.63 14.69 0.42
CA ARG A 164 -7.26 13.37 0.62
C ARG A 164 -6.21 12.27 0.75
N ALA A 165 -5.17 12.29 -0.08
CA ALA A 165 -4.06 11.36 0.01
C ALA A 165 -3.35 11.46 1.36
N HIS A 166 -3.11 12.67 1.87
CA HIS A 166 -2.52 12.89 3.19
C HIS A 166 -3.37 12.28 4.30
N SER A 167 -4.69 12.49 4.27
CA SER A 167 -5.63 11.89 5.24
C SER A 167 -5.54 10.37 5.29
N ILE A 168 -5.52 9.75 4.11
CA ILE A 168 -5.47 8.30 3.98
C ILE A 168 -4.11 7.75 4.45
N ASN A 169 -3.03 8.43 4.09
CA ASN A 169 -1.69 8.10 4.55
C ASN A 169 -1.57 8.11 6.07
N MET A 170 -2.13 9.12 6.74
CA MET A 170 -2.14 9.17 8.20
C MET A 170 -2.89 7.97 8.81
N LYS A 171 -3.99 7.54 8.21
CA LYS A 171 -4.75 6.36 8.67
C LYS A 171 -3.98 5.05 8.54
N PHE A 172 -3.15 4.89 7.51
CA PHE A 172 -2.36 3.66 7.32
C PHE A 172 -1.03 3.70 8.07
N ALA A 173 -0.32 4.84 8.03
CA ALA A 173 0.97 4.99 8.70
C ALA A 173 0.84 5.06 10.22
N GLY A 174 -0.22 5.67 10.74
CA GLY A 174 -0.52 5.73 12.17
C GLY A 174 -1.47 4.64 12.67
N GLY A 175 -1.97 3.79 11.78
CA GLY A 175 -2.86 2.68 12.11
C GLY A 175 -2.10 1.38 12.36
N ASN A 176 -2.85 0.29 12.50
CA ASN A 176 -2.29 -1.07 12.61
C ASN A 176 -2.86 -1.99 11.51
N ARG A 177 -2.47 -3.27 11.55
CA ARG A 177 -2.89 -4.31 10.57
C ARG A 177 -4.42 -4.37 10.40
N ARG A 178 -5.19 -4.06 11.45
CA ARG A 178 -6.67 -4.03 11.39
C ARG A 178 -7.19 -3.04 10.35
N ASP A 179 -6.59 -1.86 10.25
CA ASP A 179 -7.02 -0.82 9.32
C ASP A 179 -6.70 -1.19 7.88
N VAL A 180 -5.48 -1.72 7.64
CA VAL A 180 -5.02 -2.11 6.29
C VAL A 180 -5.77 -3.35 5.78
N VAL A 181 -5.96 -4.38 6.62
CA VAL A 181 -6.77 -5.56 6.26
C VAL A 181 -8.22 -5.17 5.96
N LYS A 182 -8.82 -4.30 6.79
CA LYS A 182 -10.18 -3.79 6.55
C LYS A 182 -10.26 -3.07 5.19
N PHE A 183 -9.23 -2.31 4.82
CA PHE A 183 -9.17 -1.60 3.55
C PHE A 183 -9.16 -2.56 2.35
N VAL A 184 -8.31 -3.58 2.37
CA VAL A 184 -8.18 -4.56 1.28
C VAL A 184 -9.41 -5.46 1.20
N ALA A 185 -9.90 -5.97 2.33
CA ALA A 185 -11.08 -6.83 2.40
C ALA A 185 -12.38 -6.16 1.91
N LYS A 186 -12.44 -4.82 1.86
CA LYS A 186 -13.56 -4.08 1.26
C LYS A 186 -13.51 -4.04 -0.27
N ARG A 187 -12.33 -4.17 -0.87
CA ARG A 187 -12.11 -4.07 -2.33
C ARG A 187 -12.03 -5.43 -2.99
N LEU A 188 -11.50 -6.41 -2.27
CA LEU A 188 -11.40 -7.79 -2.72
C LEU A 188 -12.32 -8.67 -1.89
N PRO A 189 -13.51 -9.05 -2.41
CA PRO A 189 -14.39 -9.98 -1.73
C PRO A 189 -13.74 -11.38 -1.74
N CYS A 190 -13.06 -11.70 -0.63
CA CYS A 190 -12.37 -12.97 -0.44
C CYS A 190 -12.70 -13.50 0.96
N THR A 191 -13.10 -14.77 1.09
CA THR A 191 -13.39 -15.36 2.40
C THR A 191 -12.15 -15.40 3.29
N CYS A 192 -10.94 -15.58 2.74
CA CYS A 192 -9.71 -15.51 3.53
C CYS A 192 -9.48 -14.11 4.10
N LEU A 193 -9.68 -13.05 3.29
CA LEU A 193 -9.62 -11.68 3.80
C LEU A 193 -10.76 -11.37 4.78
N LYS A 194 -11.95 -11.96 4.61
CA LYS A 194 -13.06 -11.83 5.57
C LYS A 194 -12.72 -12.49 6.91
N LYS A 195 -12.16 -13.70 6.89
CA LYS A 195 -11.66 -14.42 8.08
C LYS A 195 -10.57 -13.60 8.77
N LEU A 196 -9.56 -13.14 8.02
CA LEU A 196 -8.46 -12.33 8.55
C LEU A 196 -8.93 -10.97 9.09
N ARG A 197 -9.90 -10.32 8.43
CA ARG A 197 -10.54 -9.08 8.93
C ARG A 197 -11.28 -9.33 10.26
N ASN A 198 -11.93 -10.48 10.41
CA ASN A 198 -12.60 -10.83 11.65
C ASN A 198 -11.59 -11.13 12.76
N ALA A 199 -10.51 -11.85 12.46
CA ALA A 199 -9.41 -12.13 13.38
C ALA A 199 -8.76 -10.82 13.86
N THR A 200 -8.29 -9.97 12.94
CA THR A 200 -7.70 -8.66 13.27
C THR A 200 -8.64 -7.76 14.10
N ARG A 201 -9.96 -7.81 13.87
CA ARG A 201 -10.93 -7.06 14.68
C ARG A 201 -11.04 -7.56 16.12
N LYS A 202 -10.86 -8.87 16.36
CA LYS A 202 -10.90 -9.49 17.69
C LYS A 202 -9.59 -9.28 18.44
N THR A 203 -8.46 -9.47 17.76
CA THR A 203 -7.13 -9.42 18.36
C THR A 203 -6.62 -7.99 18.59
N LEU A 204 -6.89 -7.06 17.66
CA LEU A 204 -6.30 -5.73 17.69
C LEU A 204 -7.32 -4.65 18.04
N GLU A 205 -6.99 -3.81 19.02
CA GLU A 205 -7.68 -2.55 19.26
C GLU A 205 -7.48 -1.59 18.07
N LYS A 206 -8.37 -0.60 17.91
CA LYS A 206 -8.15 0.47 16.93
C LYS A 206 -7.15 1.45 17.55
N VAL A 207 -6.02 1.65 16.89
CA VAL A 207 -5.02 2.63 17.30
C VAL A 207 -4.92 3.73 16.26
N GLY A 208 -4.49 4.91 16.69
CA GLY A 208 -4.08 6.02 15.83
C GLY A 208 -2.78 6.63 16.35
N MET A 209 -2.23 7.59 15.62
CA MET A 209 -0.97 8.25 15.96
C MET A 209 -1.21 9.74 16.11
N CYS A 210 -0.72 10.32 17.21
CA CYS A 210 -0.80 11.77 17.41
C CYS A 210 0.12 12.49 16.40
N CYS A 211 -0.41 13.44 15.63
CA CYS A 211 0.35 14.17 14.60
C CYS A 211 1.51 15.01 15.17
N ASN A 212 1.47 15.39 16.46
CA ASN A 212 2.53 16.17 17.10
C ASN A 212 3.61 15.28 17.74
N CYS A 213 3.23 14.44 18.71
CA CYS A 213 4.20 13.66 19.49
C CYS A 213 4.54 12.30 18.88
N LEU A 214 3.87 11.91 17.77
CA LEU A 214 4.08 10.68 17.01
C LEU A 214 3.93 9.37 17.81
N ARG A 215 3.37 9.45 19.04
CA ARG A 215 3.03 8.27 19.85
C ARG A 215 1.70 7.67 19.41
N TYR A 216 1.58 6.36 19.59
CA TYR A 216 0.36 5.60 19.32
C TYR A 216 -0.58 5.60 20.52
N PHE A 217 -1.86 5.78 20.27
CA PHE A 217 -2.92 5.78 21.28
C PHE A 217 -4.10 4.94 20.78
N ARG A 218 -4.98 4.53 21.70
CA ARG A 218 -6.30 4.02 21.28
C ARG A 218 -7.00 5.13 20.51
N ARG A 219 -7.63 4.78 19.39
CA ARG A 219 -8.28 5.78 18.54
C ARG A 219 -9.46 6.47 19.25
N SER A 220 -10.05 5.86 20.27
CA SER A 220 -11.05 6.48 21.15
C SER A 220 -10.50 7.64 21.98
N ASP A 221 -9.20 7.66 22.24
CA ASP A 221 -8.55 8.59 23.15
C ASP A 221 -7.90 9.76 22.39
N LEU A 222 -8.01 9.75 21.05
CA LEU A 222 -7.50 10.80 20.18
C LEU A 222 -8.59 11.82 19.85
N TYR A 223 -8.23 13.09 19.96
CA TYR A 223 -9.00 14.22 19.47
C TYR A 223 -8.78 14.39 17.97
N VAL A 224 -9.85 14.53 17.20
CA VAL A 224 -9.77 14.86 15.78
C VAL A 224 -9.88 16.38 15.62
N CYS A 225 -9.01 16.99 14.82
CA CYS A 225 -9.10 18.41 14.50
C CYS A 225 -10.44 18.71 13.82
N THR A 226 -11.25 19.58 14.43
CA THR A 226 -12.59 19.94 13.95
C THR A 226 -12.57 20.71 12.63
N GLY A 227 -11.45 21.35 12.29
CA GLY A 227 -11.29 22.07 11.02
C GLY A 227 -11.10 21.15 9.81
N CYS A 228 -10.23 20.15 9.91
CA CYS A 228 -9.95 19.24 8.79
C CYS A 228 -10.64 17.87 8.88
N ASN A 229 -11.06 17.45 10.08
CA ASN A 229 -11.53 16.10 10.39
C ASN A 229 -10.55 14.97 10.02
N ILE A 230 -9.24 15.27 10.03
CA ILE A 230 -8.17 14.37 9.56
C ILE A 230 -7.06 14.18 10.60
N ALA A 231 -6.49 15.28 11.09
CA ALA A 231 -5.37 15.20 12.03
C ALA A 231 -5.87 14.75 13.40
N GLU A 232 -5.19 13.75 13.96
CA GLU A 232 -5.48 13.16 15.27
C GLU A 232 -4.43 13.64 16.28
N TYR A 233 -4.87 14.00 17.48
CA TYR A 233 -4.01 14.53 18.55
C TYR A 233 -4.38 13.88 19.88
N CYS A 234 -3.39 13.56 20.71
CA CYS A 234 -3.65 13.03 22.05
C CYS A 234 -4.11 14.11 23.06
N SER A 235 -3.92 15.39 22.73
CA SER A 235 -4.33 16.50 23.59
C SER A 235 -4.44 17.82 22.81
N ARG A 236 -5.08 18.83 23.41
CA ARG A 236 -5.16 20.19 22.83
C ARG A 236 -3.79 20.86 22.74
N GLU A 237 -2.89 20.56 23.67
CA GLU A 237 -1.52 21.07 23.69
C GLU A 237 -0.75 20.54 22.47
N CYS A 238 -0.88 19.24 22.18
CA CYS A 238 -0.31 18.65 20.97
C CYS A 238 -0.88 19.28 19.70
N GLN A 239 -2.18 19.55 19.64
CA GLN A 239 -2.79 20.24 18.51
C GLN A 239 -2.23 21.66 18.33
N ARG A 240 -2.10 22.44 19.40
CA ARG A 240 -1.55 23.81 19.36
C ARG A 240 -0.08 23.82 18.94
N ALA A 241 0.72 22.89 19.44
CA ALA A 241 2.13 22.77 19.10
C ALA A 241 2.35 22.45 17.61
N ASP A 242 1.51 21.60 17.02
CA ASP A 242 1.56 21.26 15.60
C ASP A 242 0.86 22.29 14.69
N TRP A 243 0.10 23.25 15.25
CA TRP A 243 -0.77 24.15 14.49
C TRP A 243 -0.05 24.93 13.38
N SER A 244 1.19 25.38 13.64
CA SER A 244 1.99 26.12 12.66
C SER A 244 2.26 25.32 11.38
N LYS A 245 2.41 23.99 11.51
CA LYS A 245 2.60 23.04 10.41
C LYS A 245 1.26 22.61 9.84
N HIS A 246 0.31 22.24 10.71
CA HIS A 246 -1.01 21.75 10.32
C HIS A 246 -1.80 22.75 9.47
N LYS A 247 -1.80 24.04 9.84
CA LYS A 247 -2.56 25.08 9.12
C LYS A 247 -2.12 25.28 7.66
N ARG A 248 -0.91 24.83 7.29
CA ARG A 248 -0.41 24.87 5.91
C ARG A 248 -1.07 23.82 5.01
N ILE A 249 -1.71 22.82 5.61
CA ILE A 249 -2.43 21.74 4.91
C ILE A 249 -3.91 22.11 4.74
N LEU A 250 -4.43 23.03 5.56
CA LEU A 250 -5.82 23.50 5.55
C LEU A 250 -6.10 24.63 4.53
N ARG A 251 -5.05 25.21 3.93
CA ARG A 251 -5.14 26.26 2.91
C ARG A 251 -4.83 25.67 1.54
#